data_AF-A0A845LJ90-F1
#
_entry.id   AF-A0A845LJ90-F1
#
_cell.length_a   1.000
_cell.length_b   1.000
_cell.length_c   1.000
_cell.angle_alpha   90.00
_cell.angle_beta   90.00
_cell.angle_gamma   90.00
#
_symmetry.space_group_name_H-M   'P 1'
#
loop_
_entity.id
_entity.type
_entity.pdbx_description
1 polymer ?
#
loop_
_entity_poly.entity_id
_entity_poly.type
_entity_poly.pdbx_seq_one_letter_code
_entity_poly.pdbx_strand_id
1 'polypeptide(L)' 'MKKLAPIVITAILIGYLAFYLWIPFNLTVGPEPWFGKIIAAAVGAGAVGMMTAAVYTLIIRLKEIDKEEKDKDDLSKY' A
#
# COMPACT_ATOMS: atom_id res chain seq x y z
N MET A 1 -17.83 -0.53 -11.01
CA MET A 1 -17.73 -0.90 -9.57
C MET A 1 -16.58 -1.85 -9.24
N LYS A 2 -16.08 -2.67 -10.17
CA LYS A 2 -15.01 -3.65 -9.92
C LYS A 2 -13.67 -3.06 -9.44
N LYS A 3 -13.40 -1.80 -9.80
CA LYS A 3 -12.20 -1.05 -9.40
C LYS A 3 -12.25 -0.53 -7.96
N LEU A 4 -13.44 -0.40 -7.35
CA LEU A 4 -13.60 0.20 -6.02
C LEU A 4 -13.04 -0.71 -4.92
N ALA A 5 -13.35 -2.01 -4.99
CA ALA A 5 -12.90 -2.99 -4.01
C ALA A 5 -11.38 -3.05 -3.81
N PRO A 6 -10.55 -3.21 -4.86
CA PRO A 6 -9.10 -3.24 -4.69
C PRO A 6 -8.55 -1.91 -4.17
N ILE A 7 -9.09 -0.77 -4.60
CA ILE A 7 -8.67 0.55 -4.08
C ILE A 7 -8.92 0.66 -2.57
N VAL A 8 -10.12 0.30 -2.11
CA VAL A 8 -10.50 0.38 -0.70
C VAL A 8 -9.64 -0.54 0.17
N ILE A 9 -9.40 -1.78 -0.28
CA ILE A 9 -8.55 -2.73 0.46
C ILE A 9 -7.13 -2.20 0.58
N THR A 10 -6.58 -1.67 -0.52
CA THR A 10 -5.20 -1.15 -0.51
C THR A 10 -5.09 0.09 0.38
N ALA A 11 -6.10 0.96 0.38
CA ALA A 11 -6.15 2.14 1.25
C ALA A 11 -6.21 1.78 2.74
N ILE A 12 -7.02 0.79 3.12
CA ILE A 12 -7.09 0.27 4.50
C ILE A 12 -5.74 -0.31 4.90
N LEU A 13 -5.12 -1.09 4.02
CA LEU A 13 -3.84 -1.76 4.29
C LEU A 13 -2.69 -0.76 4.48
N ILE A 14 -2.61 0.26 3.62
CA ILE A 14 -1.63 1.37 3.77
C ILE A 14 -1.92 2.16 5.04
N GLY A 15 -3.18 2.50 5.32
CA GLY A 15 -3.57 3.23 6.54
C GLY A 15 -3.17 2.47 7.81
N TYR A 16 -3.40 1.16 7.84
CA TYR A 16 -2.98 0.30 8.94
C TYR A 16 -1.45 0.28 9.12
N LEU A 17 -0.71 0.15 8.03
CA LEU A 17 0.75 0.15 8.05
C LEU A 17 1.32 1.50 8.51
N ALA A 18 0.74 2.59 8.03
CA ALA A 18 1.12 3.95 8.43
C ALA A 18 0.85 4.20 9.92
N PHE A 19 -0.28 3.70 10.45
CA PHE A 19 -0.57 3.78 11.87
C PHE A 19 0.48 3.01 12.71
N TYR A 20 0.86 1.81 12.27
CA TYR A 20 1.91 1.05 12.93
C TYR A 20 3.28 1.73 12.91
N LEU A 21 3.61 2.44 11.82
CA LEU A 21 4.83 3.25 11.73
C LEU A 21 4.79 4.52 12.59
N TRP A 22 3.59 5.07 12.83
CA TRP A 22 3.41 6.26 13.64
C TRP A 22 3.72 6.04 15.12
N ILE A 23 3.41 4.85 15.63
CA ILE A 23 3.63 4.40 17.03
C ILE A 23 5.09 4.59 17.45
N PRO A 24 6.11 3.96 16.80
CA PRO A 24 7.50 4.10 17.21
C PRO A 24 8.05 5.52 17.01
N PHE A 25 7.50 6.29 16.07
CA PHE A 25 7.91 7.68 15.84
C PHE A 25 7.43 8.65 16.93
N ASN A 26 6.30 8.36 17.61
CA ASN A 26 5.71 9.24 18.63
C ASN A 26 5.96 8.78 20.07
N LEU A 27 6.20 7.48 20.30
CA LEU A 27 6.41 6.94 21.65
C LEU A 27 7.87 6.95 22.11
N THR A 28 8.83 7.26 21.23
CA THR A 28 10.26 7.33 21.57
C THR A 28 10.62 8.70 22.12
N VAL A 29 10.17 9.01 23.35
CA VAL A 29 10.46 10.28 24.05
C VAL A 29 11.70 10.17 24.98
N GLY A 30 12.40 9.04 24.98
CA GLY A 30 13.57 8.77 25.83
C GLY A 30 14.89 8.68 25.07
N PRO A 31 16.04 8.69 25.76
CA PRO A 31 17.33 8.40 25.15
C PRO A 31 17.40 6.92 24.73
N GLU A 32 16.86 6.63 23.55
CA GLU A 32 16.91 5.31 22.92
C GLU A 32 18.37 4.95 22.59
N PRO A 33 18.87 3.75 22.94
CA PRO A 33 20.17 3.29 22.48
C PRO A 33 20.23 3.33 20.95
N TRP A 34 21.39 3.70 20.40
CA TRP A 34 21.58 3.93 18.96
C TRP A 34 21.17 2.75 18.08
N PHE A 35 21.32 1.52 18.59
CA PHE A 35 20.84 0.30 17.94
C PHE A 35 19.31 0.27 17.72
N GLY A 36 18.53 0.76 18.69
CA GLY A 36 17.07 0.84 18.57
C GLY A 36 16.63 1.76 17.43
N LYS A 37 17.35 2.86 17.21
CA LYS A 37 17.10 3.79 16.10
C LYS A 37 17.38 3.16 14.73
N ILE A 38 18.43 2.35 14.62
CA ILE A 38 18.76 1.63 13.37
C ILE A 38 17.69 0.60 13.04
N ILE A 39 17.24 -0.17 14.04
CA ILE A 39 16.16 -1.16 13.86
C ILE A 39 14.86 -0.46 13.45
N ALA A 40 14.48 0.62 14.12
CA ALA A 40 13.30 1.40 13.76
C ALA A 40 13.38 1.96 12.34
N ALA A 41 14.54 2.47 11.93
CA ALA A 41 14.76 2.95 10.57
C ALA A 41 14.67 1.83 9.52
N ALA A 42 15.22 0.64 9.80
CA ALA A 42 15.14 -0.52 8.91
C ALA A 42 13.70 -1.02 8.76
N VAL A 43 12.94 -1.08 9.86
CA VAL A 43 11.51 -1.40 9.86
C VAL A 43 10.72 -0.35 9.07
N GLY A 44 11.03 0.93 9.26
CA GLY A 44 10.46 2.05 8.51
C GLY A 44 10.68 1.90 7.00
N ALA A 45 11.92 1.65 6.59
CA ALA A 45 12.27 1.46 5.19
C ALA A 45 11.55 0.25 4.57
N GLY A 46 11.49 -0.88 5.29
CA GLY A 46 10.77 -2.08 4.84
C GLY A 46 9.26 -1.84 4.68
N ALA A 47 8.65 -1.12 5.62
CA ALA A 47 7.25 -0.76 5.58
C ALA A 47 6.92 0.18 4.40
N VAL A 48 7.79 1.16 4.11
CA VAL A 48 7.67 1.99 2.91
C VAL A 48 7.77 1.15 1.64
N GLY A 49 8.71 0.19 1.59
CA GLY A 49 8.82 -0.76 0.47
C GLY A 49 7.56 -1.61 0.26
N MET A 50 6.92 -2.06 1.35
CA MET A 50 5.65 -2.78 1.24
C MET A 50 4.51 -1.88 0.73
N MET A 51 4.44 -0.62 1.18
CA MET A 51 3.44 0.33 0.70
C MET A 51 3.59 0.59 -0.81
N THR A 52 4.82 0.78 -1.31
CA THR A 52 5.06 1.00 -2.74
C THR A 52 4.70 -0.24 -3.56
N ALA A 53 5.03 -1.44 -3.09
CA ALA A 53 4.63 -2.69 -3.74
C ALA A 53 3.10 -2.88 -3.78
N ALA A 54 2.40 -2.53 -2.69
CA ALA A 54 0.94 -2.59 -2.63
C ALA A 54 0.27 -1.64 -3.63
N VAL A 55 0.78 -0.40 -3.75
CA VAL A 55 0.28 0.56 -4.76
C VAL A 55 0.58 0.08 -6.17
N TYR A 56 1.78 -0.46 -6.41
CA TYR A 56 2.16 -0.97 -7.73
C TYR A 56 1.27 -2.12 -8.20
N THR A 57 1.02 -3.10 -7.32
CA THR A 57 0.12 -4.22 -7.61
C THR A 57 -1.32 -3.76 -7.84
N LEU A 58 -1.80 -2.76 -7.08
CA LEU A 58 -3.09 -2.12 -7.33
C LEU A 58 -3.17 -1.51 -8.73
N ILE A 59 -2.13 -0.77 -9.17
CA ILE A 59 -2.11 -0.16 -10.50
C ILE A 59 -2.20 -1.22 -11.60
N ILE A 60 -1.44 -2.32 -11.48
CA ILE A 60 -1.53 -3.44 -12.43
C ILE A 60 -2.95 -3.97 -12.48
N ARG A 61 -3.55 -4.26 -11.32
CA ARG A 61 -4.90 -4.82 -11.26
C ARG A 61 -5.96 -3.87 -11.85
N LEU A 62 -5.82 -2.57 -11.62
CA LEU A 62 -6.71 -1.58 -12.21
C LEU A 62 -6.60 -1.52 -13.73
N LYS A 63 -5.37 -1.65 -14.28
CA LYS A 63 -5.15 -1.73 -15.73
C LYS A 63 -5.75 -3.00 -16.34
N GLU A 64 -5.66 -4.14 -15.65
CA GLU A 64 -6.29 -5.39 -16.08
C GLU A 64 -7.82 -5.25 -16.14
N ILE A 65 -8.44 -4.69 -15.09
CA ILE A 65 -9.89 -4.47 -15.05
C ILE A 65 -10.32 -3.52 -16.18
N ASP A 66 -9.55 -2.47 -16.46
CA ASP A 66 -9.84 -1.52 -17.53
C ASP A 66 -9.77 -2.18 -18.92
N LYS A 67 -8.81 -3.09 -19.12
CA LYS A 67 -8.71 -3.88 -20.35
C LYS A 67 -9.89 -4.85 -20.50
N GLU A 68 -10.27 -5.55 -19.44
CA GLU A 68 -11.45 -6.44 -19.44
C GLU A 68 -12.76 -5.70 -19.73
N GLU A 69 -12.91 -4.46 -19.27
CA GLU A 69 -14.09 -3.63 -19.56
C GLU A 69 -14.12 -3.19 -21.04
N LYS A 70 -12.97 -2.81 -21.62
CA LYS A 70 -12.87 -2.46 -23.05
C LYS A 70 -13.13 -3.64 -23.99
N ASP A 71 -12.52 -4.80 -23.73
CA ASP A 71 -12.67 -5.98 -24.59
C ASP A 71 -14.14 -6.49 -24.61
N LYS A 72 -14.89 -6.29 -23.51
CA LYS A 72 -16.32 -6.60 -23.44
C LYS A 72 -17.18 -5.62 -24.23
N ASP A 73 -16.81 -4.33 -24.24
CA ASP A 73 -17.51 -3.31 -24.99
C ASP A 73 -17.32 -3.52 -26.51
N ASP A 74 -16.10 -3.87 -26.95
CA ASP A 74 -15.79 -4.15 -28.35
C ASP A 74 -16.47 -5.42 -28.89
N LEU A 75 -16.58 -6.48 -28.08
CA LEU A 75 -17.32 -7.70 -28.45
C LEU A 75 -18.85 -7.53 -28.39
N SER A 76 -19.37 -6.54 -27.66
CA SER A 76 -20.81 -6.24 -27.64
C SER A 76 -21.29 -5.51 -28.91
N LYS A 77 -20.35 -5.04 -29.72
CA LYS A 77 -20.58 -4.28 -30.95
C LYS A 77 -20.72 -5.18 -32.20
N TYR A 78 -20.48 -6.48 -32.04
CA TYR A 78 -20.69 -7.54 -33.04
C TYR A 78 -21.71 -8.55 -32.51
#